data_AF-A0A954WE92-F1
#
_entry.id   AF-A0A954WE92-F1
#
_cell.length_a   1.000
_cell.length_b   1.000
_cell.length_c   1.000
_cell.angle_alpha   90.00
_cell.angle_beta   90.00
_cell.angle_gamma   90.00
#
_symmetry.space_group_name_H-M   'P 1'
#
loop_
_entity.id
_entity.type
_entity.pdbx_description
1 polymer ?
#
loop_
_entity_poly.entity_id
_entity_poly.type
_entity_poly.pdbx_seq_one_letter_code
_entity_poly.pdbx_strand_id
1 'polypeptide(L)'
;MWRFSGWRYLGAIVGLWLTIAAVARAAGDSDSAFLAGLRQRQLFSLAEAFCRERLADADLPPASRADLTVELIRTQSERAAHAPAAERADMWQQADTTAAEFQRLHRDNPRGELVQVQAALSALARGELARQEAEVAPNPTAALEQARDALREAASRLEQLDRQLSDEIPRRNRLRPEPGRLSTDELIALQNSVQLQRARALRNQGLSYPASSTDRIASLTAALDQLVEPQRRVAPADPLDWQIRLEQIESQRLLGNIRDAATVLNKLMADKPPADVEQRAIAETARVYLAARQPDRAFEALGKVDRQRTAAADVDLALLEAHLAKWTAANSANDEKSADEWRKKSLALVDYVQQTHGPYWGRRAELLLIQVAGHTGGDGDVEVLRRTADNLYLKGQMDEALAAYDQASGLARQQGDEAA
;
A
#
# COMPACT_ATOMS: atom_id res chain seq x y z
N MET A 1 -0.19 -26.09 18.08
CA MET A 1 0.49 -25.00 18.82
C MET A 1 1.42 -24.27 17.85
N TRP A 2 0.88 -23.49 16.91
CA TRP A 2 1.63 -22.77 15.89
C TRP A 2 1.86 -21.33 16.34
N ARG A 3 3.11 -20.96 16.63
CA ARG A 3 3.50 -19.57 16.95
C ARG A 3 3.54 -18.76 15.66
N PHE A 4 2.62 -17.81 15.51
CA PHE A 4 2.56 -16.84 14.43
C PHE A 4 3.84 -15.97 14.38
N SER A 5 4.73 -16.25 13.42
CA SER A 5 5.94 -15.44 13.12
C SER A 5 5.84 -14.70 11.77
N GLY A 6 4.62 -14.50 11.26
CA GLY A 6 4.40 -14.11 9.85
C GLY A 6 4.26 -12.60 9.55
N TRP A 7 4.40 -11.71 10.53
CA TRP A 7 4.08 -10.27 10.37
C TRP A 7 5.21 -9.42 9.75
N ARG A 8 6.32 -10.05 9.32
CA ARG A 8 7.55 -9.35 8.95
C ARG A 8 7.46 -8.56 7.64
N TYR A 9 6.50 -8.87 6.75
CA TYR A 9 6.46 -8.34 5.38
C TYR A 9 5.34 -7.31 5.08
N LEU A 10 4.32 -7.19 5.93
CA LEU A 10 3.28 -6.16 5.78
C LEU A 10 3.85 -4.75 6.01
N GLY A 11 4.68 -4.56 7.03
CA GLY A 11 5.22 -3.24 7.35
C GLY A 11 6.36 -2.76 6.42
N ALA A 12 6.97 -3.63 5.60
CA ALA A 12 7.92 -3.19 4.56
C ALA A 12 7.24 -2.26 3.52
N ILE A 13 5.92 -2.41 3.34
CA ILE A 13 5.09 -1.58 2.44
C ILE A 13 4.45 -0.41 3.19
N VAL A 14 4.62 -0.31 4.51
CA VAL A 14 4.25 0.91 5.24
C VAL A 14 5.48 1.80 5.44
N GLY A 15 6.66 1.21 5.65
CA GLY A 15 7.92 1.92 5.82
C GLY A 15 8.39 2.71 4.58
N LEU A 16 8.16 2.19 3.36
CA LEU A 16 8.49 2.91 2.11
C LEU A 16 7.62 4.17 1.89
N TRP A 17 6.56 4.33 2.67
CA TRP A 17 5.49 5.28 2.39
C TRP A 17 5.25 6.33 3.47
N LEU A 18 6.02 6.26 4.57
CA LEU A 18 6.02 7.26 5.65
C LEU A 18 7.10 8.35 5.46
N THR A 19 7.79 8.35 4.32
CA THR A 19 8.82 9.33 3.99
C THR A 19 8.27 10.47 3.15
N ILE A 20 8.34 11.71 3.66
CA ILE A 20 8.26 12.91 2.83
C ILE A 20 9.57 12.98 2.03
N ALA A 21 9.55 12.44 0.81
CA ALA A 21 10.77 12.28 -0.01
C ALA A 21 11.50 13.61 -0.34
N ALA A 22 10.89 14.77 -0.09
CA ALA A 22 11.41 16.06 -0.57
C ALA A 22 11.68 17.16 0.48
N VAL A 23 11.25 17.04 1.75
CA VAL A 23 11.32 18.19 2.70
C VAL A 23 12.13 17.91 3.96
N ALA A 24 12.36 16.65 4.31
CA ALA A 24 13.17 16.31 5.48
C ALA A 24 14.68 16.29 5.14
N ARG A 25 15.22 17.44 4.71
CA ARG A 25 16.65 17.60 4.44
C ARG A 25 17.29 18.55 5.46
N ALA A 26 17.04 18.36 6.77
CA ALA A 26 17.80 19.07 7.80
C ALA A 26 17.53 18.58 9.25
N ALA A 27 17.88 17.34 9.58
CA ALA A 27 18.61 17.06 10.83
C ALA A 27 19.83 16.26 10.40
N GLY A 28 21.03 16.67 10.84
CA GLY A 28 22.34 16.26 10.29
C GLY A 28 22.32 14.87 9.67
N ASP A 29 22.61 14.80 8.37
CA ASP A 29 22.45 13.66 7.43
C ASP A 29 22.74 12.27 8.04
N SER A 30 23.64 12.20 9.03
CA SER A 30 23.96 11.00 9.82
C SER A 30 22.80 10.47 10.67
N ASP A 31 22.07 11.31 11.38
CA ASP A 31 21.06 10.89 12.36
C ASP A 31 19.81 10.34 11.66
N SER A 32 19.38 10.99 10.58
CA SER A 32 18.26 10.51 9.75
C SER A 32 18.62 9.18 9.06
N ALA A 33 19.83 9.07 8.49
CA ALA A 33 20.30 7.82 7.89
C ALA A 33 20.46 6.69 8.93
N PHE A 34 20.95 7.02 10.12
CA PHE A 34 21.04 6.07 11.23
C PHE A 34 19.67 5.55 11.66
N LEU A 35 18.71 6.46 11.90
CA LEU A 35 17.35 6.11 12.27
C LEU A 35 16.63 5.31 11.18
N ALA A 36 16.80 5.69 9.91
CA ALA A 36 16.31 4.92 8.77
C ALA A 36 16.90 3.50 8.75
N GLY A 37 18.21 3.36 9.00
CA GLY A 37 18.88 2.07 9.08
C GLY A 37 18.40 1.19 10.24
N LEU A 38 18.04 1.78 11.39
CA LEU A 38 17.44 1.07 12.52
C LEU A 38 16.02 0.58 12.18
N ARG A 39 15.19 1.45 11.61
CA ARG A 39 13.82 1.13 11.20
C ARG A 39 13.77 0.06 10.11
N GLN A 40 14.65 0.14 9.11
CA GLN A 40 14.77 -0.89 8.07
C GLN A 40 15.07 -2.28 8.65
N ARG A 41 15.79 -2.34 9.78
CA ARG A 41 16.11 -3.57 10.51
C ARG A 41 15.07 -3.93 11.59
N GLN A 42 13.97 -3.18 11.67
CA GLN A 42 12.90 -3.31 12.67
C GLN A 42 13.40 -3.13 14.12
N LEU A 43 14.48 -2.38 14.32
CA LEU A 43 15.03 -2.04 15.63
C LEU A 43 14.31 -0.83 16.24
N PHE A 44 12.98 -0.89 16.29
CA PHE A 44 12.12 0.25 16.64
C PHE A 44 12.38 0.77 18.06
N SER A 45 12.54 -0.13 19.04
CA SER A 45 12.82 0.27 20.42
C SER A 45 14.11 1.08 20.55
N LEU A 46 15.14 0.75 19.76
CA LEU A 46 16.41 1.48 19.76
C LEU A 46 16.27 2.85 19.08
N ALA A 47 15.55 2.91 17.96
CA ALA A 47 15.27 4.18 17.27
C ALA A 47 14.43 5.12 18.15
N GLU A 48 13.40 4.61 18.84
CA GLU A 48 12.61 5.41 19.78
C GLU A 48 13.45 5.91 20.95
N ALA A 49 14.29 5.05 21.54
CA ALA A 49 15.17 5.44 22.65
C ALA A 49 16.13 6.56 22.24
N PHE A 50 16.75 6.44 21.05
CA PHE A 50 17.61 7.48 20.50
C PHE A 50 16.88 8.83 20.35
N CYS A 51 15.68 8.83 19.77
CA CYS A 51 14.91 10.06 19.61
C CYS A 51 14.55 10.67 20.97
N ARG A 52 14.09 9.86 21.94
CA ARG A 52 13.69 10.34 23.27
C ARG A 52 14.86 10.91 24.06
N GLU A 53 16.02 10.26 24.02
CA GLU A 53 17.23 10.73 24.68
C GLU A 53 17.66 12.10 24.14
N ARG A 54 17.64 12.28 22.82
CA ARG A 54 17.99 13.57 22.20
C ARG A 54 16.94 14.65 22.43
N LEU A 55 15.65 14.30 22.44
CA LEU A 55 14.58 15.25 22.73
C LEU A 55 14.57 15.72 24.20
N ALA A 56 15.17 14.96 25.12
CA ALA A 56 15.32 15.35 26.52
C ALA A 56 16.34 16.47 26.74
N ASP A 57 17.20 16.74 25.76
CA ASP A 57 18.12 17.88 25.80
C ASP A 57 17.34 19.21 25.77
N ALA A 58 17.52 20.03 26.81
CA ALA A 58 16.85 21.32 26.95
C ALA A 58 17.38 22.35 25.94
N ASP A 59 18.65 22.23 25.54
CA ASP A 59 19.33 23.17 24.65
C ASP A 59 19.18 22.79 23.16
N LEU A 60 18.41 21.73 22.87
CA LEU A 60 18.15 21.29 21.50
C LEU A 60 17.48 22.40 20.67
N PRO A 61 18.07 22.82 19.53
CA PRO A 61 17.51 23.86 18.68
C PRO A 61 16.06 23.54 18.26
N PRO A 62 15.16 24.54 18.18
CA PRO A 62 13.75 24.31 17.85
C PRO A 62 13.53 23.53 16.55
N ALA A 63 14.31 23.82 15.50
CA ALA A 63 14.25 23.08 14.24
C ALA A 63 14.58 21.59 14.44
N SER A 64 15.72 21.28 15.06
CA SER A 64 16.15 19.90 15.35
C SER A 64 15.16 19.14 16.24
N ARG A 65 14.49 19.85 17.17
CA ARG A 65 13.42 19.28 17.98
C ARG A 65 12.23 18.83 17.13
N ALA A 66 11.82 19.62 16.15
CA ALA A 66 10.76 19.23 15.22
C ALA A 66 11.18 18.03 14.37
N ASP A 67 12.41 18.03 13.84
CA ASP A 67 12.90 16.94 12.99
C ASP A 67 13.00 15.61 13.75
N LEU A 68 13.53 15.62 14.99
CA LEU A 68 13.56 14.43 15.85
C LEU A 68 12.15 13.96 16.26
N THR A 69 11.21 14.90 16.45
CA THR A 69 9.81 14.56 16.71
C THR A 69 9.18 13.87 15.50
N VAL A 70 9.46 14.35 14.28
CA VAL A 70 9.06 13.69 13.03
C VAL A 70 9.60 12.26 12.96
N GLU A 71 10.90 12.06 13.24
CA GLU A 71 11.51 10.73 13.25
C GLU A 71 10.92 9.82 14.33
N LEU A 72 10.58 10.35 15.51
CA LEU A 72 9.94 9.60 16.58
C LEU A 72 8.54 9.13 16.17
N ILE A 73 7.70 10.04 15.65
CA ILE A 73 6.35 9.70 15.15
C ILE A 73 6.47 8.63 14.06
N ARG A 74 7.37 8.81 13.09
CA ARG A 74 7.61 7.82 12.03
C ARG A 74 7.98 6.46 12.59
N THR A 75 8.89 6.41 13.55
CA THR A 75 9.33 5.17 14.20
C THR A 75 8.18 4.48 14.93
N GLN A 76 7.36 5.23 15.67
CA GLN A 76 6.19 4.71 16.38
C GLN A 76 5.14 4.16 15.39
N SER A 77 4.88 4.88 14.30
CA SER A 77 3.96 4.47 13.22
C SER A 77 4.43 3.20 12.52
N GLU A 78 5.71 3.09 12.17
CA GLU A 78 6.27 1.89 11.54
C GLU A 78 6.25 0.69 12.49
N ARG A 79 6.59 0.90 13.77
CA ARG A 79 6.45 -0.13 14.80
C ARG A 79 5.01 -0.61 14.91
N ALA A 80 4.06 0.32 14.97
CA ALA A 80 2.64 -0.01 14.97
C ALA A 80 2.29 -0.81 13.72
N ALA A 81 2.74 -0.44 12.53
CA ALA A 81 2.46 -1.20 11.30
C ALA A 81 2.97 -2.66 11.32
N HIS A 82 4.01 -2.95 12.11
CA HIS A 82 4.61 -4.28 12.25
C HIS A 82 4.13 -5.10 13.47
N ALA A 83 3.47 -4.48 14.44
CA ALA A 83 3.04 -5.14 15.68
C ALA A 83 1.71 -5.88 15.51
N PRO A 84 1.42 -6.98 16.25
CA PRO A 84 0.15 -7.72 16.16
C PRO A 84 -1.11 -6.86 16.32
N ALA A 85 -2.23 -7.26 15.70
CA ALA A 85 -3.49 -6.51 15.68
C ALA A 85 -3.99 -6.09 17.06
N ALA A 86 -3.87 -7.00 18.03
CA ALA A 86 -4.29 -6.78 19.41
C ALA A 86 -3.46 -5.72 20.15
N GLU A 87 -2.23 -5.44 19.72
CA GLU A 87 -1.29 -4.54 20.40
C GLU A 87 -1.13 -3.18 19.68
N ARG A 88 -1.63 -3.07 18.44
CA ARG A 88 -1.39 -1.90 17.58
C ARG A 88 -2.10 -0.63 17.98
N ALA A 89 -3.30 -0.73 18.57
CA ALA A 89 -4.11 0.44 18.88
C ALA A 89 -3.35 1.42 19.79
N ASP A 90 -2.72 0.91 20.85
CA ASP A 90 -1.92 1.71 21.77
C ASP A 90 -0.67 2.28 21.10
N MET A 91 -0.06 1.55 20.15
CA MET A 91 1.12 2.03 19.42
C MET A 91 0.78 3.16 18.46
N TRP A 92 -0.35 3.10 17.75
CA TRP A 92 -0.83 4.21 16.95
C TRP A 92 -1.15 5.43 17.81
N GLN A 93 -1.77 5.21 18.98
CA GLN A 93 -2.08 6.28 19.93
C GLN A 93 -0.81 6.97 20.45
N GLN A 94 0.31 6.26 20.60
CA GLN A 94 1.58 6.86 20.98
C GLN A 94 2.07 7.88 19.93
N ALA A 95 1.96 7.56 18.64
CA ALA A 95 2.32 8.48 17.56
C ALA A 95 1.44 9.76 17.57
N ASP A 96 0.13 9.59 17.74
CA ASP A 96 -0.81 10.72 17.85
C ASP A 96 -0.53 11.56 19.11
N THR A 97 -0.21 10.92 20.23
CA THR A 97 0.12 11.61 21.50
C THR A 97 1.39 12.43 21.36
N THR A 98 2.46 11.87 20.77
CA THR A 98 3.71 12.59 20.49
C THR A 98 3.46 13.86 19.67
N ALA A 99 2.64 13.76 18.61
CA ALA A 99 2.30 14.90 17.76
C ALA A 99 1.49 15.96 18.54
N ALA A 100 0.48 15.54 19.30
CA ALA A 100 -0.36 16.43 20.09
C ALA A 100 0.43 17.15 21.21
N GLU A 101 1.32 16.43 21.89
CA GLU A 101 2.20 17.01 22.91
C GLU A 101 3.15 18.05 22.32
N PHE A 102 3.77 17.75 21.17
CA PHE A 102 4.63 18.70 20.47
C PHE A 102 3.85 19.97 20.10
N GLN A 103 2.67 19.84 19.49
CA GLN A 103 1.84 20.99 19.12
C GLN A 103 1.40 21.80 20.34
N ARG A 104 1.15 21.15 21.47
CA ARG A 104 0.76 21.84 22.72
C ARG A 104 1.93 22.61 23.33
N LEU A 105 3.13 22.02 23.35
CA LEU A 105 4.31 22.57 24.04
C LEU A 105 5.14 23.52 23.16
N HIS A 106 5.09 23.35 21.83
CA HIS A 106 5.93 24.06 20.88
C HIS A 106 5.11 24.68 19.73
N ARG A 107 4.06 25.43 20.08
CA ARG A 107 3.12 26.05 19.13
C ARG A 107 3.80 26.92 18.05
N ASP A 108 4.82 27.69 18.46
CA ASP A 108 5.52 28.63 17.58
C ASP A 108 6.79 28.02 16.98
N ASN A 109 6.90 26.68 16.95
CA ASN A 109 8.08 26.03 16.39
C ASN A 109 8.22 26.35 14.89
N PRO A 110 9.42 26.73 14.41
CA PRO A 110 9.65 27.12 13.02
C PRO A 110 9.39 26.03 11.97
N ARG A 111 9.28 24.76 12.40
CA ARG A 111 9.01 23.58 11.57
C ARG A 111 7.80 22.78 12.04
N GLY A 112 6.87 23.43 12.73
CA GLY A 112 5.67 22.77 13.26
C GLY A 112 4.83 22.08 12.18
N GLU A 113 4.85 22.60 10.95
CA GLU A 113 4.16 22.04 9.79
C GLU A 113 4.65 20.62 9.45
N LEU A 114 5.95 20.34 9.61
CA LEU A 114 6.51 19.01 9.35
C LEU A 114 5.96 17.95 10.32
N VAL A 115 5.81 18.30 11.60
CA VAL A 115 5.24 17.42 12.62
C VAL A 115 3.77 17.13 12.33
N GLN A 116 3.01 18.14 11.90
CA GLN A 116 1.61 17.97 11.54
C GLN A 116 1.44 17.07 10.31
N VAL A 117 2.25 17.27 9.27
CA VAL A 117 2.24 16.41 8.08
C VAL A 117 2.61 14.98 8.44
N GLN A 118 3.65 14.76 9.26
CA GLN A 118 4.03 13.41 9.69
C GLN A 118 2.92 12.72 10.52
N ALA A 119 2.19 13.46 11.35
CA ALA A 119 1.04 12.93 12.07
C ALA A 119 -0.12 12.54 11.12
N ALA A 120 -0.37 13.33 10.08
CA ALA A 120 -1.35 12.98 9.05
C ALA A 120 -0.93 11.75 8.24
N LEU A 121 0.38 11.59 7.96
CA LEU A 121 0.93 10.40 7.33
C LEU A 121 0.80 9.14 8.21
N SER A 122 0.96 9.27 9.53
CA SER A 122 0.69 8.19 10.48
C SER A 122 -0.77 7.72 10.39
N ALA A 123 -1.72 8.67 10.37
CA ALA A 123 -3.13 8.37 10.21
C ALA A 123 -3.44 7.69 8.86
N LEU A 124 -2.82 8.15 7.77
CA LEU A 124 -2.93 7.51 6.46
C LEU A 124 -2.42 6.06 6.50
N ALA A 125 -1.22 5.83 7.01
CA ALA A 125 -0.64 4.49 7.12
C ALA A 125 -1.52 3.52 7.92
N ARG A 126 -2.12 4.01 9.02
CA ARG A 126 -3.09 3.24 9.81
C ARG A 126 -4.32 2.86 8.96
N GLY A 127 -4.89 3.80 8.20
CA GLY A 127 -6.04 3.55 7.33
C GLY A 127 -5.73 2.58 6.19
N GLU A 128 -4.55 2.69 5.58
CA GLU A 128 -4.10 1.78 4.51
C GLU A 128 -3.92 0.35 5.00
N LEU A 129 -3.30 0.21 6.17
CA LEU A 129 -3.12 -1.09 6.81
C LEU A 129 -4.47 -1.71 7.18
N ALA A 130 -5.38 -0.94 7.77
CA ALA A 130 -6.73 -1.41 8.06
C ALA A 130 -7.47 -1.87 6.79
N ARG A 131 -7.32 -1.15 5.69
CA ARG A 131 -7.89 -1.52 4.38
C ARG A 131 -7.27 -2.81 3.83
N GLN A 132 -5.95 -2.97 3.92
CA GLN A 132 -5.25 -4.20 3.51
C GLN A 132 -5.72 -5.40 4.33
N GLU A 133 -5.82 -5.25 5.65
CA GLU A 133 -6.28 -6.32 6.53
C GLU A 133 -7.75 -6.69 6.29
N ALA A 134 -8.58 -5.70 5.97
CA ALA A 134 -9.97 -5.91 5.61
C ALA A 134 -10.14 -6.76 4.33
N GLU A 135 -9.21 -6.70 3.37
CA GLU A 135 -9.24 -7.55 2.17
C GLU A 135 -9.17 -9.04 2.50
N VAL A 136 -8.46 -9.39 3.59
CA VAL A 136 -8.19 -10.77 3.98
C VAL A 136 -9.00 -11.22 5.21
N ALA A 137 -9.82 -10.34 5.76
CA ALA A 137 -10.60 -10.56 6.97
C ALA A 137 -11.75 -11.56 6.75
N PRO A 138 -12.18 -12.30 7.80
CA PRO A 138 -13.40 -13.11 7.77
C PRO A 138 -14.67 -12.35 7.39
N ASN A 139 -14.80 -11.09 7.84
CA ASN A 139 -15.90 -10.20 7.50
C ASN A 139 -15.35 -8.93 6.82
N PRO A 140 -15.10 -8.98 5.50
CA PRO A 140 -14.52 -7.84 4.77
C PRO A 140 -15.39 -6.59 4.84
N THR A 141 -16.71 -6.71 4.81
CA THR A 141 -17.63 -5.56 4.76
C THR A 141 -17.48 -4.65 5.99
N ALA A 142 -17.54 -5.24 7.19
CA ALA A 142 -17.39 -4.48 8.43
C ALA A 142 -15.95 -3.92 8.59
N ALA A 143 -14.94 -4.70 8.22
CA ALA A 143 -13.55 -4.26 8.28
C ALA A 143 -13.25 -3.11 7.30
N LEU A 144 -13.83 -3.15 6.09
CA LEU A 144 -13.69 -2.08 5.09
C LEU A 144 -14.41 -0.80 5.51
N GLU A 145 -15.48 -0.89 6.31
CA GLU A 145 -16.11 0.29 6.92
C GLU A 145 -15.17 1.00 7.90
N GLN A 146 -14.55 0.24 8.81
CA GLN A 146 -13.57 0.81 9.75
C GLN A 146 -12.36 1.42 9.01
N ALA A 147 -11.88 0.75 7.96
CA ALA A 147 -10.81 1.29 7.12
C ALA A 147 -11.22 2.60 6.43
N ARG A 148 -12.48 2.70 5.95
CA ARG A 148 -13.01 3.93 5.34
C ARG A 148 -12.99 5.11 6.29
N ASP A 149 -13.39 4.90 7.54
CA ASP A 149 -13.43 5.97 8.53
C ASP A 149 -12.02 6.49 8.84
N ALA A 150 -11.05 5.59 9.02
CA ALA A 150 -9.65 5.96 9.22
C ALA A 150 -9.06 6.71 8.00
N LEU A 151 -9.38 6.27 6.77
CA LEU A 151 -8.92 6.92 5.55
C LEU A 151 -9.57 8.30 5.34
N ARG A 152 -10.85 8.46 5.69
CA ARG A 152 -11.56 9.74 5.63
C ARG A 152 -10.97 10.74 6.63
N GLU A 153 -10.61 10.29 7.82
CA GLU A 153 -9.90 11.10 8.80
C GLU A 153 -8.54 11.56 8.27
N ALA A 154 -7.73 10.65 7.72
CA ALA A 154 -6.43 10.99 7.14
C ALA A 154 -6.56 11.99 5.98
N ALA A 155 -7.51 11.77 5.06
CA ALA A 155 -7.77 12.68 3.96
C ALA A 155 -8.20 14.08 4.44
N SER A 156 -9.02 14.16 5.49
CA SER A 156 -9.45 15.44 6.08
C SER A 156 -8.28 16.19 6.75
N ARG A 157 -7.41 15.49 7.48
CA ARG A 157 -6.19 16.07 8.07
C ARG A 157 -5.27 16.63 6.99
N LEU A 158 -5.05 15.89 5.90
CA LEU A 158 -4.23 16.33 4.76
C LEU A 158 -4.85 17.52 4.02
N GLU A 159 -6.16 17.53 3.82
CA GLU A 159 -6.86 18.68 3.23
C GLU A 159 -6.76 19.95 4.08
N GLN A 160 -6.85 19.83 5.40
CA GLN A 160 -6.66 20.96 6.30
C GLN A 160 -5.24 21.51 6.18
N LEU A 161 -4.23 20.64 6.12
CA LEU A 161 -2.83 21.03 5.95
C LEU A 161 -2.58 21.71 4.61
N ASP A 162 -3.15 21.20 3.51
CA ASP A 162 -3.03 21.82 2.19
C ASP A 162 -3.61 23.25 2.17
N ARG A 163 -4.75 23.47 2.83
CA ARG A 163 -5.33 24.82 3.00
C ARG A 163 -4.42 25.74 3.83
N GLN A 164 -3.88 25.23 4.94
CA GLN A 164 -2.95 26.00 5.78
C GLN A 164 -1.68 26.39 5.01
N LEU A 165 -1.10 25.46 4.26
CA LEU A 165 0.09 25.73 3.43
C LEU A 165 -0.22 26.72 2.31
N SER A 166 -1.40 26.63 1.68
CA SER A 166 -1.85 27.59 0.66
C SER A 166 -1.90 29.02 1.20
N ASP A 167 -2.31 29.20 2.46
CA ASP A 167 -2.35 30.52 3.11
C ASP A 167 -0.96 30.98 3.59
N GLU A 168 -0.11 30.06 4.03
CA GLU A 168 1.20 30.37 4.60
C GLU A 168 2.26 30.70 3.53
N ILE A 169 2.23 30.03 2.38
CA ILE A 169 3.20 30.24 1.29
C ILE A 169 3.27 31.72 0.85
N PRO A 170 2.15 32.42 0.53
CA PRO A 170 2.19 33.83 0.17
C PRO A 170 2.64 34.74 1.31
N ARG A 171 2.34 34.38 2.57
CA ARG A 171 2.79 35.15 3.75
C ARG A 171 4.30 35.03 3.91
N ARG A 172 4.83 33.81 3.79
CA ARG A 172 6.27 33.54 3.90
C ARG A 172 7.06 34.28 2.84
N ASN A 173 6.56 34.34 1.62
CA ASN A 173 7.21 35.04 0.51
C ASN A 173 7.37 36.56 0.75
N ARG A 174 6.56 37.17 1.64
CA ARG A 174 6.63 38.60 1.97
C ARG A 174 7.53 38.90 3.17
N LEU A 175 7.91 37.87 3.94
CA LEU A 175 8.71 38.00 5.14
C LEU A 175 10.19 37.76 4.83
N ARG A 176 11.08 38.26 5.69
CA ARG A 176 12.50 37.95 5.59
C ARG A 176 12.74 36.48 6.00
N PRO A 177 13.67 35.76 5.33
CA PRO A 177 14.05 34.42 5.74
C PRO A 177 14.54 34.38 7.19
N GLU A 178 13.99 33.47 7.99
CA GLU A 178 14.37 33.24 9.38
C GLU A 178 15.15 31.91 9.49
N PRO A 179 16.30 31.87 10.19
CA PRO A 179 17.08 30.64 10.36
C PRO A 179 16.25 29.50 10.95
N GLY A 180 16.34 28.31 10.35
CA GLY A 180 15.65 27.10 10.81
C GLY A 180 14.18 26.98 10.38
N ARG A 181 13.57 28.04 9.86
CA ARG A 181 12.21 28.02 9.30
C ARG A 181 12.22 27.53 7.86
N LEU A 182 11.12 26.89 7.44
CA LEU A 182 10.97 26.45 6.05
C LEU A 182 10.93 27.65 5.09
N SER A 183 11.70 27.58 4.02
CA SER A 183 11.64 28.50 2.89
C SER A 183 10.33 28.36 2.12
N THR A 184 10.02 29.34 1.26
CA THR A 184 8.87 29.26 0.35
C THR A 184 8.92 28.01 -0.53
N ASP A 185 10.10 27.66 -1.06
CA ASP A 185 10.28 26.49 -1.91
C ASP A 185 10.08 25.19 -1.12
N GLU A 186 10.58 25.10 0.11
CA GLU A 186 10.34 23.96 1.00
C GLU A 186 8.85 23.82 1.36
N LEU A 187 8.14 24.93 1.56
CA LEU A 187 6.68 24.91 1.80
C LEU A 187 5.90 24.47 0.55
N ILE A 188 6.32 24.89 -0.65
CA ILE A 188 5.72 24.43 -1.92
C ILE A 188 5.98 22.93 -2.11
N ALA A 189 7.21 22.47 -1.86
CA ALA A 189 7.55 21.04 -1.92
C ALA A 189 6.73 20.22 -0.89
N LEU A 190 6.55 20.76 0.31
CA LEU A 190 5.69 20.16 1.34
C LEU A 190 4.24 20.09 0.87
N GLN A 191 3.71 21.16 0.29
CA GLN A 191 2.35 21.20 -0.25
C GLN A 191 2.16 20.14 -1.36
N ASN A 192 3.08 20.06 -2.31
CA ASN A 192 3.02 19.06 -3.38
C ASN A 192 3.01 17.62 -2.80
N SER A 193 3.79 17.38 -1.73
CA SER A 193 3.79 16.11 -1.02
C SER A 193 2.45 15.86 -0.31
N VAL A 194 1.88 16.85 0.39
CA VAL A 194 0.55 16.73 1.03
C VAL A 194 -0.53 16.38 0.00
N GLN A 195 -0.54 17.03 -1.16
CA GLN A 195 -1.51 16.79 -2.22
C GLN A 195 -1.39 15.37 -2.80
N LEU A 196 -0.16 14.88 -3.03
CA LEU A 196 0.07 13.48 -3.41
C LEU A 196 -0.47 12.51 -2.35
N GLN A 197 -0.18 12.74 -1.07
CA GLN A 197 -0.60 11.83 0.00
C GLN A 197 -2.13 11.88 0.20
N ARG A 198 -2.77 13.02 -0.06
CA ARG A 198 -4.23 13.13 -0.10
C ARG A 198 -4.81 12.32 -1.25
N ALA A 199 -4.21 12.39 -2.45
CA ALA A 199 -4.62 11.54 -3.57
C ALA A 199 -4.54 10.05 -3.22
N ARG A 200 -3.45 9.65 -2.56
CA ARG A 200 -3.25 8.28 -2.08
C ARG A 200 -4.29 7.86 -1.04
N ALA A 201 -4.64 8.74 -0.09
CA ALA A 201 -5.72 8.49 0.86
C ALA A 201 -7.07 8.26 0.15
N LEU A 202 -7.38 9.11 -0.82
CA LEU A 202 -8.62 9.04 -1.62
C LEU A 202 -8.66 7.78 -2.50
N ARG A 203 -7.53 7.36 -3.09
CA ARG A 203 -7.43 6.09 -3.84
C ARG A 203 -7.71 4.89 -2.94
N ASN A 204 -7.09 4.84 -1.76
CA ASN A 204 -7.34 3.78 -0.78
C ASN A 204 -8.79 3.78 -0.30
N GLN A 205 -9.40 4.96 -0.14
CA GLN A 205 -10.84 5.08 0.15
C GLN A 205 -11.68 4.53 -1.01
N GLY A 206 -11.34 4.84 -2.26
CA GLY A 206 -12.00 4.25 -3.44
C GLY A 206 -11.95 2.73 -3.45
N LEU A 207 -10.80 2.14 -3.10
CA LEU A 207 -10.60 0.68 -3.03
C LEU A 207 -11.41 -0.01 -1.92
N SER A 208 -11.88 0.74 -0.92
CA SER A 208 -12.71 0.20 0.15
C SER A 208 -14.21 0.17 -0.18
N TYR A 209 -14.60 0.76 -1.31
CA TYR A 209 -15.94 0.68 -1.85
C TYR A 209 -16.06 -0.39 -2.96
N PRO A 210 -17.26 -0.93 -3.22
CA PRO A 210 -17.50 -1.84 -4.34
C PRO A 210 -17.05 -1.23 -5.69
N ALA A 211 -16.54 -2.08 -6.59
CA ALA A 211 -15.90 -1.67 -7.84
C ALA A 211 -16.73 -0.75 -8.74
N SER A 212 -18.05 -0.96 -8.79
CA SER A 212 -19.01 -0.21 -9.61
C SER A 212 -19.76 0.89 -8.86
N SER A 213 -19.42 1.15 -7.60
CA SER A 213 -20.12 2.15 -6.79
C SER A 213 -19.79 3.58 -7.22
N THR A 214 -20.77 4.48 -7.07
CA THR A 214 -20.59 5.92 -7.30
C THR A 214 -19.55 6.51 -6.33
N ASP A 215 -19.50 6.01 -5.09
CA ASP A 215 -18.54 6.47 -4.08
C ASP A 215 -17.10 6.15 -4.46
N ARG A 216 -16.86 4.97 -5.05
CA ARG A 216 -15.55 4.61 -5.60
C ARG A 216 -15.14 5.55 -6.73
N ILE A 217 -16.05 5.80 -7.68
CA ILE A 217 -15.78 6.70 -8.80
C ILE A 217 -15.47 8.11 -8.28
N ALA A 218 -16.30 8.63 -7.37
CA ALA A 218 -16.09 9.96 -6.78
C ALA A 218 -14.74 10.07 -6.06
N SER A 219 -14.37 9.06 -5.26
CA SER A 219 -13.09 9.05 -4.53
C SER A 219 -11.88 9.02 -5.47
N LEU A 220 -11.93 8.20 -6.52
CA LEU A 220 -10.83 8.07 -7.50
C LEU A 220 -10.70 9.30 -8.41
N THR A 221 -11.82 9.91 -8.81
CA THR A 221 -11.79 11.19 -9.54
C THR A 221 -11.18 12.29 -8.68
N ALA A 222 -11.62 12.40 -7.43
CA ALA A 222 -11.04 13.36 -6.50
C ALA A 222 -9.54 13.13 -6.28
N ALA A 223 -9.08 11.87 -6.25
CA ALA A 223 -7.66 11.55 -6.18
C ALA A 223 -6.88 12.11 -7.38
N LEU A 224 -7.38 11.94 -8.61
CA LEU A 224 -6.75 12.50 -9.81
C LEU A 224 -6.72 14.03 -9.79
N ASP A 225 -7.78 14.68 -9.32
CA ASP A 225 -7.84 16.14 -9.24
C ASP A 225 -6.76 16.71 -8.31
N GLN A 226 -6.41 16.01 -7.22
CA GLN A 226 -5.32 16.43 -6.32
C GLN A 226 -3.94 16.41 -6.98
N LEU A 227 -3.76 15.64 -8.06
CA LEU A 227 -2.46 15.44 -8.70
C LEU A 227 -2.16 16.46 -9.80
N VAL A 228 -3.15 17.24 -10.24
CA VAL A 228 -3.02 18.19 -11.36
C VAL A 228 -2.00 19.29 -11.06
N GLU A 229 -2.13 19.94 -9.90
CA GLU A 229 -1.25 21.05 -9.52
C GLU A 229 0.18 20.59 -9.19
N PRO A 230 0.40 19.53 -8.38
CA PRO A 230 1.75 18.98 -8.15
C PRO A 230 2.46 18.61 -9.45
N GLN A 231 1.76 17.96 -10.39
CA GLN A 231 2.35 17.55 -11.66
C GLN A 231 2.86 18.73 -12.50
N ARG A 232 2.25 19.91 -12.39
CA ARG A 232 2.69 21.13 -13.11
C ARG A 232 3.90 21.79 -12.44
N ARG A 233 4.05 21.62 -11.13
CA ARG A 233 5.06 22.30 -10.31
C ARG A 233 6.34 21.48 -10.13
N VAL A 234 6.21 20.16 -10.13
CA VAL A 234 7.33 19.23 -9.92
C VAL A 234 8.09 19.01 -11.23
N ALA A 235 9.42 19.05 -11.15
CA ALA A 235 10.27 18.82 -12.32
C ALA A 235 10.16 17.36 -12.81
N PRO A 236 10.25 17.11 -14.13
CA PRO A 236 10.32 15.74 -14.64
C PRO A 236 11.46 14.95 -13.99
N ALA A 237 11.21 13.69 -13.68
CA ALA A 237 12.14 12.76 -13.04
C ALA A 237 12.54 13.09 -11.58
N ASP A 238 11.94 14.11 -10.97
CA ASP A 238 11.97 14.29 -9.52
C ASP A 238 11.35 13.06 -8.82
N PRO A 239 11.86 12.60 -7.66
CA PRO A 239 11.25 11.50 -6.89
C PRO A 239 9.73 11.62 -6.71
N LEU A 240 9.22 12.85 -6.55
CA LEU A 240 7.79 13.11 -6.39
C LEU A 240 7.02 12.99 -7.73
N ASP A 241 7.61 13.33 -8.88
CA ASP A 241 6.99 13.15 -10.21
C ASP A 241 6.72 11.67 -10.49
N TRP A 242 7.66 10.79 -10.14
CA TRP A 242 7.46 9.34 -10.27
C TRP A 242 6.27 8.84 -9.46
N GLN A 243 6.14 9.29 -8.22
CA GLN A 243 5.05 8.89 -7.34
C GLN A 243 3.71 9.45 -7.81
N ILE A 244 3.67 10.70 -8.27
CA ILE A 244 2.49 11.33 -8.87
C ILE A 244 2.01 10.50 -10.06
N ARG A 245 2.90 10.14 -10.98
CA ARG A 245 2.55 9.36 -12.17
C ARG A 245 2.07 7.96 -11.83
N LEU A 246 2.68 7.28 -10.86
CA LEU A 246 2.21 5.98 -10.39
C LEU A 246 0.78 6.07 -9.81
N GLU A 247 0.49 7.05 -8.95
CA GLU A 247 -0.87 7.25 -8.42
C GLU A 247 -1.89 7.61 -9.52
N GLN A 248 -1.48 8.36 -10.56
CA GLN A 248 -2.31 8.62 -11.74
C GLN A 248 -2.65 7.34 -12.50
N ILE A 249 -1.65 6.51 -12.80
CA ILE A 249 -1.81 5.25 -13.53
C ILE A 249 -2.78 4.32 -12.77
N GLU A 250 -2.54 4.14 -11.47
CA GLU A 250 -3.37 3.27 -10.63
C GLU A 250 -4.82 3.79 -10.58
N SER A 251 -5.02 5.08 -10.33
CA SER A 251 -6.36 5.67 -10.23
C SER A 251 -7.11 5.63 -11.55
N GLN A 252 -6.45 5.92 -12.67
CA GLN A 252 -7.03 5.82 -14.02
C GLN A 252 -7.42 4.38 -14.36
N ARG A 253 -6.56 3.40 -14.06
CA ARG A 253 -6.89 1.98 -14.26
C ARG A 253 -8.10 1.57 -13.44
N LEU A 254 -8.16 1.98 -12.18
CA LEU A 254 -9.26 1.66 -11.27
C LEU A 254 -10.59 2.32 -11.67
N LEU A 255 -10.55 3.46 -12.37
CA LEU A 255 -11.71 4.10 -13.01
C LEU A 255 -12.12 3.44 -14.34
N GLY A 256 -11.30 2.55 -14.90
CA GLY A 256 -11.52 1.97 -16.23
C GLY A 256 -11.02 2.85 -17.38
N ASN A 257 -10.30 3.94 -17.09
CA ASN A 257 -9.68 4.83 -18.09
C ASN A 257 -8.38 4.22 -18.62
N ILE A 258 -8.48 3.04 -19.23
CA ILE A 258 -7.33 2.19 -19.58
C ILE A 258 -6.38 2.87 -20.57
N ARG A 259 -6.90 3.67 -21.50
CA ARG A 259 -6.10 4.41 -22.48
C ARG A 259 -5.24 5.49 -21.82
N ASP A 260 -5.81 6.21 -20.86
CA ASP A 260 -5.09 7.26 -20.15
C ASP A 260 -4.00 6.64 -19.28
N ALA A 261 -4.34 5.56 -18.55
CA ALA A 261 -3.38 4.82 -17.73
C ALA A 261 -2.18 4.34 -18.57
N ALA A 262 -2.45 3.75 -19.73
CA ALA A 262 -1.40 3.31 -20.65
C ALA A 262 -0.55 4.47 -21.18
N THR A 263 -1.14 5.64 -21.42
CA THR A 263 -0.42 6.82 -21.90
C THR A 263 0.59 7.33 -20.86
N VAL A 264 0.14 7.49 -19.60
CA VAL A 264 1.01 7.93 -18.51
C VAL A 264 2.11 6.90 -18.24
N LEU A 265 1.75 5.62 -18.25
CA LEU A 265 2.68 4.51 -18.04
C LEU A 265 3.77 4.42 -19.11
N ASN A 266 3.42 4.52 -20.39
CA ASN A 266 4.39 4.48 -21.48
C ASN A 266 5.41 5.63 -21.37
N LYS A 267 4.94 6.82 -20.99
CA LYS A 267 5.81 7.96 -20.75
C LYS A 267 6.73 7.72 -19.54
N LEU A 268 6.18 7.25 -18.42
CA LEU A 268 6.98 6.90 -17.24
C LEU A 268 8.09 5.91 -17.57
N MET A 269 7.79 4.83 -18.30
CA MET A 269 8.78 3.82 -18.68
C MET A 269 9.83 4.36 -19.66
N ALA A 270 9.44 5.23 -20.59
CA ALA A 270 10.37 5.87 -21.53
C ALA A 270 11.37 6.80 -20.82
N ASP A 271 10.95 7.43 -19.73
CA ASP A 271 11.78 8.32 -18.91
C ASP A 271 12.79 7.54 -18.01
N LYS A 272 12.83 6.19 -18.09
CA LYS A 272 13.76 5.29 -17.38
C LYS A 272 13.78 5.51 -15.87
N PRO A 273 12.69 5.13 -15.17
CA PRO A 273 12.57 5.40 -13.74
C PRO A 273 13.58 4.56 -12.93
N PRO A 274 13.84 4.95 -11.66
CA PRO A 274 14.60 4.12 -10.73
C PRO A 274 14.01 2.71 -10.58
N ALA A 275 14.82 1.73 -10.19
CA ALA A 275 14.44 0.32 -10.20
C ALA A 275 13.19 -0.02 -9.36
N ASP A 276 13.00 0.65 -8.22
CA ASP A 276 11.82 0.48 -7.36
C ASP A 276 10.54 1.01 -8.03
N VAL A 277 10.63 2.15 -8.71
CA VAL A 277 9.54 2.74 -9.49
C VAL A 277 9.25 1.89 -10.74
N GLU A 278 10.29 1.43 -11.42
CA GLU A 278 10.18 0.56 -12.60
C GLU A 278 9.41 -0.73 -12.27
N GLN A 279 9.71 -1.37 -11.14
CA GLN A 279 9.04 -2.61 -10.74
C GLN A 279 7.54 -2.41 -10.49
N ARG A 280 7.19 -1.35 -9.78
CA ARG A 280 5.78 -0.97 -9.56
C ARG A 280 5.09 -0.68 -10.89
N ALA A 281 5.76 0.04 -11.77
CA ALA A 281 5.24 0.33 -13.10
C ALA A 281 5.05 -0.95 -13.94
N ILE A 282 5.92 -1.95 -13.83
CA ILE A 282 5.75 -3.23 -14.54
C ILE A 282 4.54 -4.02 -14.00
N ALA A 283 4.35 -4.08 -12.68
CA ALA A 283 3.15 -4.71 -12.10
C ALA A 283 1.86 -4.01 -12.59
N GLU A 284 1.84 -2.67 -12.58
CA GLU A 284 0.70 -1.91 -13.11
C GLU A 284 0.55 -2.03 -14.64
N THR A 285 1.64 -2.17 -15.39
CA THR A 285 1.60 -2.47 -16.84
C THR A 285 0.82 -3.75 -17.10
N ALA A 286 1.11 -4.80 -16.35
CA ALA A 286 0.38 -6.05 -16.45
C ALA A 286 -1.11 -5.85 -16.15
N ARG A 287 -1.44 -5.15 -15.07
CA ARG A 287 -2.84 -4.88 -14.68
C ARG A 287 -3.60 -4.02 -15.69
N VAL A 288 -2.95 -3.05 -16.34
CA VAL A 288 -3.53 -2.28 -17.44
C VAL A 288 -3.86 -3.20 -18.63
N TYR A 289 -2.96 -4.10 -19.00
CA TYR A 289 -3.24 -5.09 -20.05
C TYR A 289 -4.33 -6.08 -19.66
N LEU A 290 -4.38 -6.53 -18.41
CA LEU A 290 -5.45 -7.41 -17.93
C LEU A 290 -6.81 -6.71 -17.94
N ALA A 291 -6.87 -5.44 -17.55
CA ALA A 291 -8.07 -4.63 -17.66
C ALA A 291 -8.50 -4.43 -19.13
N ALA A 292 -7.54 -4.39 -20.06
CA ALA A 292 -7.78 -4.38 -21.51
C ALA A 292 -8.11 -5.76 -22.10
N ARG A 293 -8.22 -6.82 -21.27
CA ARG A 293 -8.42 -8.23 -21.69
C ARG A 293 -7.31 -8.76 -22.61
N GLN A 294 -6.06 -8.35 -22.36
CA GLN A 294 -4.88 -8.76 -23.13
C GLN A 294 -3.87 -9.52 -22.25
N PRO A 295 -4.21 -10.75 -21.78
CA PRO A 295 -3.36 -11.48 -20.84
C PRO A 295 -1.97 -11.83 -21.41
N ASP A 296 -1.85 -12.07 -22.73
CA ASP A 296 -0.54 -12.33 -23.36
C ASP A 296 0.45 -11.18 -23.20
N ARG A 297 -0.02 -9.93 -23.37
CA ARG A 297 0.82 -8.74 -23.18
C ARG A 297 1.16 -8.50 -21.72
N ALA A 298 0.29 -8.89 -20.80
CA ALA A 298 0.60 -8.86 -19.37
C ALA A 298 1.80 -9.78 -19.05
N PHE A 299 1.84 -10.99 -19.62
CA PHE A 299 2.99 -11.88 -19.47
C PHE A 299 4.28 -11.33 -20.08
N GLU A 300 4.19 -10.76 -21.28
CA GLU A 300 5.35 -10.13 -21.92
C GLU A 300 5.94 -9.01 -21.06
N ALA A 301 5.08 -8.19 -20.43
CA ALA A 301 5.51 -7.14 -19.52
C ALA A 301 6.20 -7.72 -18.27
N LEU A 302 5.61 -8.73 -17.63
CA LEU A 302 6.13 -9.35 -16.42
C LEU A 302 7.42 -10.16 -16.65
N GLY A 303 7.64 -10.66 -17.88
CA GLY A 303 8.87 -11.35 -18.27
C GLY A 303 10.11 -10.46 -18.27
N LYS A 304 9.95 -9.14 -18.21
CA LYS A 304 11.05 -8.16 -18.16
C LYS A 304 11.61 -7.95 -16.75
N VAL A 305 10.95 -8.47 -15.71
CA VAL A 305 11.39 -8.30 -14.32
C VAL A 305 12.53 -9.27 -14.00
N ASP A 306 13.63 -8.74 -13.50
CA ASP A 306 14.67 -9.55 -12.87
C ASP A 306 14.20 -10.02 -11.48
N ARG A 307 13.59 -11.21 -11.46
CA ARG A 307 13.07 -11.87 -10.25
C ARG A 307 14.17 -12.35 -9.29
N GLN A 308 15.40 -12.52 -9.76
CA GLN A 308 16.51 -12.94 -8.89
C GLN A 308 17.06 -11.78 -8.08
N ARG A 309 16.99 -10.56 -8.62
CA ARG A 309 17.40 -9.34 -7.91
C ARG A 309 16.33 -8.77 -6.99
N THR A 310 15.05 -9.09 -7.20
CA THR A 310 13.99 -8.43 -6.42
C THR A 310 12.77 -9.31 -6.16
N ALA A 311 12.50 -9.57 -4.88
CA ALA A 311 11.28 -10.22 -4.41
C ALA A 311 10.20 -9.16 -4.13
N ALA A 312 9.56 -8.64 -5.17
CA ALA A 312 8.45 -7.71 -5.02
C ALA A 312 7.12 -8.47 -5.03
N ALA A 313 6.49 -8.61 -3.85
CA ALA A 313 5.21 -9.31 -3.71
C ALA A 313 4.13 -8.82 -4.68
N ASP A 314 4.14 -7.53 -5.03
CA ASP A 314 3.17 -6.94 -5.96
C ASP A 314 3.33 -7.44 -7.40
N VAL A 315 4.57 -7.69 -7.84
CA VAL A 315 4.86 -8.28 -9.17
C VAL A 315 4.40 -9.73 -9.23
N ASP A 316 4.66 -10.51 -8.17
CA ASP A 316 4.23 -11.90 -8.12
C ASP A 316 2.70 -12.02 -8.03
N LEU A 317 2.05 -11.07 -7.36
CA LEU A 317 0.59 -10.99 -7.37
C LEU A 317 0.04 -10.61 -8.77
N ALA A 318 0.67 -9.67 -9.47
CA ALA A 318 0.29 -9.33 -10.84
C ALA A 318 0.49 -10.52 -11.81
N LEU A 319 1.51 -11.36 -11.58
CA LEU A 319 1.68 -12.61 -12.32
C LEU A 319 0.55 -13.59 -12.06
N LEU A 320 0.11 -13.72 -10.81
CA LEU A 320 -1.04 -14.55 -10.47
C LEU A 320 -2.30 -14.05 -11.16
N GLU A 321 -2.56 -12.75 -11.14
CA GLU A 321 -3.69 -12.15 -11.87
C GLU A 321 -3.63 -12.51 -13.37
N ALA A 322 -2.45 -12.52 -13.99
CA ALA A 322 -2.28 -12.92 -15.38
C ALA A 322 -2.51 -14.42 -15.63
N HIS A 323 -2.05 -15.30 -14.73
CA HIS A 323 -2.33 -16.74 -14.78
C HIS A 323 -3.83 -17.02 -14.67
N LEU A 324 -4.48 -16.39 -13.70
CA LEU A 324 -5.91 -16.52 -13.48
C LEU A 324 -6.73 -16.02 -14.67
N ALA A 325 -6.32 -14.92 -15.32
CA ALA A 325 -6.97 -14.44 -16.54
C ALA A 325 -6.85 -15.44 -17.70
N LYS A 326 -5.69 -16.12 -17.85
CA LYS A 326 -5.52 -17.20 -18.83
C LYS A 326 -6.36 -18.42 -18.51
N TRP A 327 -6.46 -18.79 -17.24
CA TRP A 327 -7.34 -19.88 -16.80
C TRP A 327 -8.80 -19.58 -17.17
N THR A 328 -9.30 -18.39 -16.83
CA THR A 328 -10.65 -17.94 -17.20
C THR A 328 -10.87 -17.96 -18.71
N ALA A 329 -9.89 -17.49 -19.50
CA ALA A 329 -9.98 -17.49 -20.96
C ALA A 329 -10.01 -18.91 -21.54
N ALA A 330 -9.21 -19.83 -21.01
CA ALA A 330 -9.18 -21.24 -21.44
C ALA A 330 -10.51 -21.95 -21.13
N ASN A 331 -11.06 -21.74 -19.93
CA ASN A 331 -12.40 -22.24 -19.57
C ASN A 331 -13.48 -21.68 -20.48
N SER A 332 -13.44 -20.37 -20.77
CA SER A 332 -14.39 -19.72 -21.68
C SER A 332 -14.30 -20.26 -23.11
N ALA A 333 -13.13 -20.79 -23.50
CA ALA A 333 -12.87 -21.40 -24.80
C ALA A 333 -13.13 -22.92 -24.81
N ASN A 334 -13.52 -23.53 -23.68
CA ASN A 334 -13.61 -24.98 -23.49
C ASN A 334 -12.31 -25.73 -23.82
N ASP A 335 -11.15 -25.11 -23.61
CA ASP A 335 -9.84 -25.74 -23.75
C ASP A 335 -9.40 -26.33 -22.40
N GLU A 336 -9.86 -27.55 -22.12
CA GLU A 336 -9.62 -28.24 -20.84
C GLU A 336 -8.13 -28.42 -20.54
N LYS A 337 -7.31 -28.68 -21.56
CA LYS A 337 -5.87 -28.89 -21.39
C LYS A 337 -5.18 -27.59 -20.95
N SER A 338 -5.45 -26.49 -21.65
CA SER A 338 -4.90 -25.19 -21.25
C SER A 338 -5.46 -24.75 -19.91
N ALA A 339 -6.73 -24.99 -19.63
CA ALA A 339 -7.35 -24.66 -18.35
C ALA A 339 -6.67 -25.37 -17.18
N ASP A 340 -6.42 -26.68 -17.29
CA ASP A 340 -5.69 -27.45 -16.28
C ASP A 340 -4.25 -26.94 -16.10
N GLU A 341 -3.55 -26.62 -17.19
CA GLU A 341 -2.19 -26.08 -17.14
C GLU A 341 -2.16 -24.74 -16.36
N TRP A 342 -3.04 -23.81 -16.68
CA TRP A 342 -3.09 -22.50 -16.03
C TRP A 342 -3.58 -22.59 -14.57
N ARG A 343 -4.49 -23.53 -14.27
CA ARG A 343 -4.90 -23.84 -12.89
C ARG A 343 -3.70 -24.31 -12.05
N LYS A 344 -2.94 -25.31 -12.53
CA LYS A 344 -1.75 -25.84 -11.85
C LYS A 344 -0.70 -24.76 -11.60
N LYS A 345 -0.42 -23.92 -12.61
CA LYS A 345 0.51 -22.79 -12.45
C LYS A 345 0.01 -21.77 -11.43
N SER A 346 -1.30 -21.49 -11.39
CA SER A 346 -1.89 -20.56 -10.42
C SER A 346 -1.75 -21.07 -8.98
N LEU A 347 -2.03 -22.35 -8.75
CA LEU A 347 -1.86 -23.00 -7.44
C LEU A 347 -0.41 -22.93 -6.95
N ALA A 348 0.55 -23.32 -7.80
CA ALA A 348 1.98 -23.26 -7.47
C ALA A 348 2.44 -21.84 -7.12
N LEU A 349 1.89 -20.82 -7.81
CA LEU A 349 2.24 -19.43 -7.56
C LEU A 349 1.64 -18.90 -6.25
N VAL A 350 0.44 -19.33 -5.85
CA VAL A 350 -0.13 -19.01 -4.53
C VAL A 350 0.79 -19.52 -3.42
N ASP A 351 1.26 -20.76 -3.53
CA ASP A 351 2.19 -21.35 -2.56
C ASP A 351 3.52 -20.60 -2.51
N TYR A 352 4.08 -20.26 -3.67
CA TYR A 352 5.30 -19.47 -3.77
C TYR A 352 5.14 -18.09 -3.10
N VAL A 353 4.03 -17.39 -3.37
CA VAL A 353 3.75 -16.07 -2.78
C VAL A 353 3.65 -16.17 -1.26
N GLN A 354 2.96 -17.19 -0.74
CA GLN A 354 2.83 -17.41 0.69
C GLN A 354 4.18 -17.70 1.36
N GLN A 355 5.01 -18.54 0.75
CA GLN A 355 6.33 -18.92 1.29
C GLN A 355 7.32 -17.75 1.26
N THR A 356 7.30 -16.96 0.18
CA THR A 356 8.29 -15.89 -0.05
C THR A 356 7.91 -14.60 0.66
N HIS A 357 6.63 -14.22 0.62
CA HIS A 357 6.16 -12.91 1.07
C HIS A 357 5.32 -12.96 2.36
N GLY A 358 5.06 -14.17 2.87
CA GLY A 358 4.37 -14.38 4.14
C GLY A 358 2.84 -14.43 4.04
N PRO A 359 2.17 -14.54 5.20
CA PRO A 359 0.76 -14.92 5.29
C PRO A 359 -0.22 -13.91 4.70
N TYR A 360 0.05 -12.60 4.81
CA TYR A 360 -0.84 -11.59 4.22
C TYR A 360 -0.94 -11.75 2.71
N TRP A 361 0.22 -11.81 2.05
CA TRP A 361 0.31 -11.96 0.61
C TRP A 361 -0.20 -13.31 0.14
N GLY A 362 0.12 -14.38 0.87
CA GLY A 362 -0.43 -15.72 0.62
C GLY A 362 -1.95 -15.74 0.69
N ARG A 363 -2.54 -15.13 1.72
CA ARG A 363 -3.99 -15.06 1.87
C ARG A 363 -4.65 -14.22 0.78
N ARG A 364 -4.05 -13.09 0.40
CA ARG A 364 -4.53 -12.27 -0.70
C ARG A 364 -4.49 -13.03 -2.04
N ALA A 365 -3.40 -13.76 -2.29
CA ALA A 365 -3.26 -14.63 -3.47
C ALA A 365 -4.31 -15.74 -3.50
N GLU A 366 -4.56 -16.39 -2.37
CA GLU A 366 -5.58 -17.43 -2.23
C GLU A 366 -6.99 -16.89 -2.49
N LEU A 367 -7.32 -15.70 -1.99
CA LEU A 367 -8.63 -15.08 -2.26
C LEU A 367 -8.86 -14.79 -3.75
N LEU A 368 -7.82 -14.35 -4.47
CA LEU A 368 -7.89 -14.17 -5.92
C LEU A 368 -8.16 -15.49 -6.65
N LEU A 369 -7.46 -16.55 -6.25
CA LEU A 369 -7.66 -17.89 -6.80
C LEU A 369 -9.10 -18.39 -6.58
N ILE A 370 -9.59 -18.33 -5.34
CA ILE A 370 -10.94 -18.79 -4.97
C ILE A 370 -12.01 -17.99 -5.73
N GLN A 371 -11.81 -16.68 -5.86
CA GLN A 371 -12.73 -15.84 -6.62
C GLN A 371 -12.86 -16.34 -8.06
N VAL A 372 -11.76 -16.63 -8.75
CA VAL A 372 -11.81 -17.12 -10.14
C VAL A 372 -12.38 -18.53 -10.21
N ALA A 373 -11.96 -19.42 -9.32
CA ALA A 373 -12.45 -20.80 -9.26
C ALA A 373 -13.99 -20.86 -9.12
N GLY A 374 -14.57 -20.02 -8.26
CA GLY A 374 -16.02 -19.95 -8.08
C GLY A 374 -16.80 -19.51 -9.33
N HIS A 375 -16.19 -18.73 -10.22
CA HIS A 375 -16.84 -18.30 -11.48
C HIS A 375 -16.66 -19.31 -12.62
N THR A 376 -15.59 -20.12 -12.58
CA THR A 376 -15.26 -21.04 -13.67
C THR A 376 -15.62 -22.49 -13.40
N GLY A 377 -16.35 -22.77 -12.31
CA GLY A 377 -16.72 -24.14 -11.92
C GLY A 377 -15.55 -24.94 -11.37
N GLY A 378 -14.85 -24.38 -10.37
CA GLY A 378 -13.70 -24.98 -9.66
C GLY A 378 -13.96 -26.30 -8.94
N ASP A 379 -15.09 -26.95 -9.20
CA ASP A 379 -15.58 -28.19 -8.59
C ASP A 379 -14.77 -29.44 -8.96
N GLY A 380 -13.87 -29.33 -9.94
CA GLY A 380 -13.06 -30.44 -10.47
C GLY A 380 -11.64 -30.54 -9.93
N ASP A 381 -11.26 -29.80 -8.88
CA ASP A 381 -9.92 -29.89 -8.29
C ASP A 381 -9.96 -29.97 -6.76
N VAL A 382 -9.34 -31.00 -6.19
CA VAL A 382 -9.34 -31.28 -4.74
C VAL A 382 -8.71 -30.13 -3.95
N GLU A 383 -7.61 -29.57 -4.45
CA GLU A 383 -6.87 -28.52 -3.73
C GLU A 383 -7.61 -27.19 -3.75
N VAL A 384 -8.26 -26.85 -4.88
CA VAL A 384 -9.15 -25.68 -4.97
C VAL A 384 -10.35 -25.81 -4.03
N LEU A 385 -10.97 -26.99 -3.98
CA LEU A 385 -12.09 -27.25 -3.06
C LEU A 385 -11.67 -27.18 -1.60
N ARG A 386 -10.51 -27.74 -1.24
CA ARG A 386 -9.95 -27.68 0.10
C ARG A 386 -9.72 -26.23 0.56
N ARG A 387 -9.14 -25.39 -0.30
CA ARG A 387 -8.92 -23.96 -0.01
C ARG A 387 -10.21 -23.16 0.07
N THR A 388 -11.20 -23.51 -0.74
CA THR A 388 -12.54 -22.94 -0.66
C THR A 388 -13.19 -23.27 0.68
N ALA A 389 -13.08 -24.53 1.13
CA ALA A 389 -13.57 -24.96 2.44
C ALA A 389 -12.84 -24.26 3.59
N ASP A 390 -11.51 -24.15 3.54
CA ASP A 390 -10.69 -23.38 4.50
C ASP A 390 -11.18 -21.91 4.59
N ASN A 391 -11.51 -21.30 3.45
CA ASN A 391 -12.03 -19.94 3.38
C ASN A 391 -13.41 -19.78 4.05
N LEU A 392 -14.34 -20.69 3.75
CA LEU A 392 -15.69 -20.70 4.32
C LEU A 392 -15.65 -20.93 5.83
N TYR A 393 -14.78 -21.84 6.29
CA TYR A 393 -14.55 -22.09 7.71
C TYR A 393 -14.06 -20.82 8.43
N LEU A 394 -13.09 -20.11 7.84
CA LEU A 394 -12.59 -18.85 8.40
C LEU A 394 -13.64 -17.75 8.45
N LYS A 395 -14.61 -17.74 7.51
CA LYS A 395 -15.75 -16.82 7.49
C LYS A 395 -16.85 -17.20 8.49
N GLY A 396 -16.76 -18.36 9.14
CA GLY A 396 -17.78 -18.87 10.04
C GLY A 396 -18.95 -19.57 9.34
N GLN A 397 -18.86 -19.80 8.02
CA GLN A 397 -19.88 -20.49 7.23
C GLN A 397 -19.68 -22.01 7.33
N MET A 398 -19.97 -22.56 8.51
CA MET A 398 -19.60 -23.95 8.85
C MET A 398 -20.28 -25.00 7.97
N ASP A 399 -21.57 -24.84 7.66
CA ASP A 399 -22.30 -25.81 6.85
C ASP A 399 -21.77 -25.86 5.41
N GLU A 400 -21.51 -24.69 4.82
CA GLU A 400 -20.92 -24.57 3.48
C GLU A 400 -19.49 -25.10 3.44
N ALA A 401 -18.71 -24.85 4.50
CA ALA A 401 -17.35 -25.38 4.63
C ALA A 401 -17.34 -26.91 4.68
N LEU A 402 -18.23 -27.52 5.48
CA LEU A 402 -18.38 -28.98 5.56
C LEU A 402 -18.77 -29.57 4.20
N ALA A 403 -19.73 -28.97 3.51
CA ALA A 403 -20.13 -29.41 2.16
C ALA A 403 -18.96 -29.37 1.17
N ALA A 404 -18.15 -28.30 1.20
CA ALA A 404 -16.96 -28.18 0.35
C ALA A 404 -15.87 -29.22 0.70
N TYR A 405 -15.67 -29.52 2.00
CA TYR A 405 -14.76 -30.59 2.41
C TYR A 405 -15.24 -31.98 1.97
N ASP A 406 -16.54 -32.26 2.07
CA ASP A 406 -17.13 -33.52 1.62
C ASP A 406 -16.96 -33.70 0.11
N GLN A 407 -17.18 -32.63 -0.67
CA GLN A 407 -16.94 -32.64 -2.11
C GLN A 407 -15.47 -32.89 -2.44
N ALA A 408 -14.54 -32.22 -1.75
CA ALA A 408 -13.10 -32.45 -1.92
C ALA A 408 -12.72 -33.90 -1.61
N SER A 409 -13.25 -34.47 -0.52
CA SER A 409 -13.00 -35.85 -0.14
C SER A 409 -13.60 -36.85 -1.14
N GLY A 410 -14.78 -36.57 -1.68
CA GLY A 410 -15.43 -37.41 -2.68
C GLY A 410 -14.60 -37.47 -3.98
N LEU A 411 -14.17 -36.30 -4.46
CA LEU A 411 -13.34 -36.19 -5.66
C LEU A 411 -11.98 -36.88 -5.49
N ALA A 412 -11.33 -36.71 -4.32
CA ALA A 412 -10.05 -37.35 -4.04
C ALA A 412 -10.13 -38.89 -4.06
N ARG A 413 -11.26 -39.47 -3.60
CA ARG A 413 -11.48 -40.92 -3.68
C ARG A 413 -11.66 -41.38 -5.12
N GLN A 414 -12.47 -40.68 -5.90
CA GLN A 414 -12.68 -41.01 -7.32
C GLN A 414 -11.37 -41.00 -8.11
N GLN A 415 -10.54 -39.97 -7.91
CA GLN A 415 -9.24 -39.85 -8.58
C GLN A 415 -8.22 -40.89 -8.08
N GLY A 416 -8.29 -41.29 -6.81
CA GLY A 416 -7.46 -42.36 -6.25
C GLY A 416 -7.84 -43.75 -6.77
N ASP A 417 -9.13 -43.99 -6.99
CA ASP A 417 -9.66 -45.26 -7.52
C ASP A 417 -9.44 -45.40 -9.04
N GLU A 418 -9.35 -44.30 -9.79
CA GLU A 418 -9.00 -44.30 -11.23
C GLU A 418 -7.50 -44.50 -11.51
N ALA A 419 -6.65 -44.31 -10.51
CA ALA A 419 -5.20 -44.46 -10.61
C ALA A 419 -4.67 -45.86 -10.19
N ALA A 420 -5.54 -46.71 -9.65
CA ALA A 420 -5.27 -48.10 -9.24
C ALA A 420 -5.75 -49.10 -10.28
#